data_AF-X1DXT8-F1
#
_entry.id   AF-X1DXT8-F1
#
_cell.length_a   1.000
_cell.length_b   1.000
_cell.length_c   1.000
_cell.angle_alpha   90.00
_cell.angle_beta   90.00
_cell.angle_gamma   90.00
#
_symmetry.space_group_name_H-M   'P 1'
#
loop_
_entity.id
_entity.type
_entity.pdbx_description
1 polymer ?
#
loop_
_entity_poly.entity_id
_entity_poly.type
_entity_poly.pdbx_seq_one_letter_code
_entity_poly.pdbx_strand_id
1 'polypeptide(L)'
;MPILEGLCVDSDDGSPIIFGVIQVRDQSKRNIIATTNTDEKGAFSVDIPEGQKIWCCLFGQIYQPICFQVTDDEGAWNPIPPEGRRVRVESVKVTLAPAVE
;
A
#
# COMPACT_ATOMS: atom_id res chain seq x y z
N MET A 1 8.33 -15.40 -4.52
CA MET A 1 8.34 -13.93 -4.48
C MET A 1 7.59 -13.51 -3.23
N PRO A 2 8.12 -12.56 -2.44
CA PRO A 2 7.40 -12.01 -1.29
C PRO A 2 6.08 -11.37 -1.71
N ILE A 3 5.09 -11.40 -0.83
CA ILE A 3 3.76 -10.82 -1.07
C ILE A 3 3.53 -9.68 -0.07
N LEU A 4 3.10 -8.53 -0.57
CA LEU A 4 2.61 -7.42 0.22
C LEU A 4 1.08 -7.53 0.32
N GLU A 5 0.57 -7.67 1.53
CA GLU A 5 -0.86 -7.73 1.82
C GLU A 5 -1.26 -6.55 2.73
N GLY A 6 -2.45 -6.01 2.52
CA GLY A 6 -2.95 -4.95 3.39
C GLY A 6 -4.45 -4.71 3.27
N LEU A 7 -4.95 -3.86 4.17
CA LEU A 7 -6.34 -3.42 4.23
C LEU A 7 -6.39 -1.88 4.15
N CYS A 8 -7.21 -1.35 3.25
CA CYS A 8 -7.41 0.08 3.05
C CYS A 8 -8.82 0.47 3.49
N VAL A 9 -8.90 1.35 4.48
CA VAL A 9 -10.16 1.82 5.05
C VAL A 9 -10.16 3.34 5.15
N ASP A 10 -11.35 3.92 5.03
CA ASP A 10 -11.61 5.31 5.31
C ASP A 10 -11.27 5.61 6.78
N SER A 11 -10.58 6.73 7.02
CA SER A 11 -10.16 7.11 8.37
C SER A 11 -11.31 7.50 9.29
N ASP A 12 -12.42 7.98 8.72
CA ASP A 12 -13.50 8.63 9.45
C ASP A 12 -14.52 7.59 9.94
N ASP A 13 -14.90 6.65 9.08
CA ASP A 13 -15.93 5.65 9.38
C ASP A 13 -15.45 4.19 9.32
N GLY A 14 -14.21 3.94 8.87
CA GLY A 14 -13.66 2.60 8.72
C GLY A 14 -14.21 1.80 7.54
N SER A 15 -15.00 2.43 6.66
CA SER A 15 -15.53 1.79 5.46
C SER A 15 -14.39 1.34 4.53
N PRO A 16 -14.53 0.20 3.82
CA PRO A 16 -13.50 -0.27 2.92
C PRO A 16 -13.33 0.66 1.72
N ILE A 17 -12.08 0.99 1.38
CA ILE A 17 -11.77 1.72 0.15
C ILE A 17 -11.74 0.70 -0.99
N ILE A 18 -12.83 0.60 -1.74
CA ILE A 18 -12.97 -0.33 -2.88
C ILE A 18 -12.37 0.27 -4.16
N PHE A 19 -11.83 -0.60 -5.03
CA PHE A 19 -11.22 -0.21 -6.32
C PHE A 19 -10.11 0.86 -6.22
N GLY A 20 -9.52 1.02 -5.04
CA GLY A 20 -8.33 1.85 -4.83
C GLY A 20 -7.16 1.26 -5.59
N VAL A 21 -6.40 2.11 -6.30
CA VAL A 21 -5.21 1.68 -7.03
C VAL A 21 -4.03 1.64 -6.06
N ILE A 22 -3.41 0.48 -5.92
CA ILE A 22 -2.17 0.30 -5.20
C ILE A 22 -1.02 0.32 -6.20
N GLN A 23 -0.04 1.19 -5.95
CA GLN A 23 1.23 1.21 -6.67
C GLN A 23 2.36 0.94 -5.69
N VAL A 24 3.06 -0.17 -5.91
CA VAL A 24 4.34 -0.41 -5.27
C VAL A 24 5.41 0.27 -6.10
N ARG A 25 6.27 1.04 -5.45
CA ARG A 25 7.34 1.81 -6.08
C ARG A 25 8.70 1.45 -5.52
N ASP A 26 9.72 1.62 -6.35
CA ASP A 26 11.13 1.42 -5.97
C ASP A 26 11.57 2.34 -4.83
N GLN A 27 12.78 2.13 -4.31
CA GLN A 27 13.34 2.94 -3.21
C GLN A 27 13.36 4.45 -3.50
N SER A 28 13.48 4.83 -4.78
CA SER A 28 13.50 6.23 -5.22
C SER A 28 12.11 6.86 -5.29
N LYS A 29 11.06 6.05 -5.13
CA LYS A 29 9.64 6.39 -5.28
C LYS A 29 9.24 6.78 -6.70
N ARG A 30 10.14 6.69 -7.68
CA ARG A 30 9.88 7.16 -9.06
C ARG A 30 9.30 6.06 -9.93
N ASN A 31 9.81 4.85 -9.80
CA ASN A 31 9.45 3.75 -10.68
C ASN A 31 8.36 2.89 -10.04
N ILE A 32 7.30 2.61 -10.78
CA ILE A 32 6.29 1.63 -10.38
C ILE A 32 6.86 0.25 -10.68
N ILE A 33 6.91 -0.61 -9.67
CA ILE A 33 7.43 -1.98 -9.78
C ILE A 33 6.33 -3.04 -9.75
N ALA A 34 5.18 -2.72 -9.14
CA ALA A 34 3.99 -3.56 -9.17
C ALA A 34 2.74 -2.71 -8.94
N THR A 35 1.60 -3.19 -9.42
CA THR A 35 0.29 -2.56 -9.22
C THR A 35 -0.77 -3.59 -8.91
N THR A 36 -1.70 -3.26 -8.03
CA THR A 36 -2.91 -4.04 -7.80
C THR A 36 -4.07 -3.10 -7.46
N ASN A 37 -5.26 -3.65 -7.24
CA ASN A 37 -6.41 -2.91 -6.75
C ASN A 37 -6.93 -3.52 -5.46
N THR A 38 -7.58 -2.70 -4.63
CA THR A 38 -8.33 -3.19 -3.49
C THR A 38 -9.62 -3.86 -3.93
N ASP A 39 -10.01 -4.93 -3.24
CA ASP A 39 -11.26 -5.66 -3.44
C ASP A 39 -12.45 -5.00 -2.73
N GLU A 40 -13.62 -5.66 -2.73
CA GLU A 40 -14.84 -5.19 -2.08
C GLU A 40 -14.73 -5.04 -0.55
N LYS A 41 -13.71 -5.65 0.05
CA LYS A 41 -13.39 -5.53 1.48
C LYS A 41 -12.29 -4.50 1.72
N GLY A 42 -11.80 -3.81 0.70
CA GLY A 42 -10.66 -2.90 0.78
C GLY A 42 -9.32 -3.62 0.92
N ALA A 43 -9.28 -4.95 0.76
CA ALA A 43 -8.06 -5.74 0.90
C ALA A 43 -7.29 -5.76 -0.43
N PHE A 44 -5.97 -5.81 -0.35
CA PHE A 44 -5.12 -6.00 -1.52
C PHE A 44 -4.01 -7.02 -1.25
N SER A 45 -3.53 -7.63 -2.33
CA SER A 45 -2.37 -8.52 -2.34
C SER A 45 -1.60 -8.31 -3.63
N VAL A 46 -0.28 -8.22 -3.55
CA VAL A 46 0.60 -8.01 -4.71
C VAL A 46 1.96 -8.66 -4.50
N ASP A 47 2.45 -9.36 -5.52
CA ASP A 47 3.82 -9.87 -5.56
C ASP A 47 4.81 -8.71 -5.67
N ILE A 48 5.86 -8.75 -4.85
CA ILE A 48 6.90 -7.73 -4.82
C ILE A 48 8.28 -8.35 -4.98
N PRO A 49 9.24 -7.63 -5.59
CA PRO A 49 10.61 -8.11 -5.71
C PRO A 49 11.34 -8.08 -4.35
N GLU A 50 12.12 -9.13 -4.10
CA GLU A 50 13.03 -9.22 -2.96
C GLU A 50 14.25 -8.29 -3.12
N GLY A 51 15.00 -8.10 -2.03
CA GLY A 51 16.31 -7.44 -2.04
C GLY A 51 16.29 -5.92 -2.20
N GLN A 52 15.12 -5.29 -2.26
CA GLN A 52 14.99 -3.84 -2.39
C GLN A 52 14.05 -3.22 -1.37
N LYS A 53 14.29 -1.95 -1.05
CA LYS A 53 13.36 -1.13 -0.25
C LYS A 53 12.27 -0.60 -1.16
N ILE A 54 11.03 -0.61 -0.69
CA ILE A 54 9.87 -0.22 -1.49
C ILE A 54 9.00 0.81 -0.79
N TRP A 55 8.23 1.55 -1.59
CA TRP A 55 7.13 2.40 -1.15
C TRP A 55 5.81 1.78 -1.59
N CYS A 56 4.78 1.90 -0.77
CA CYS A 56 3.41 1.55 -1.15
C CYS A 56 2.59 2.84 -1.24
N CYS A 57 1.93 3.06 -2.38
CA CYS A 57 1.07 4.20 -2.61
C CYS A 57 -0.36 3.75 -2.92
N LEU A 58 -1.35 4.38 -2.30
CA LEU A 58 -2.76 4.17 -2.56
C LEU A 58 -3.35 5.44 -3.19
N PHE A 59 -4.10 5.24 -4.28
CA PHE A 59 -4.87 6.26 -4.97
C PHE A 59 -6.34 5.82 -5.01
N GLY A 60 -7.18 6.44 -4.19
CA GLY A 60 -8.64 6.30 -4.28
C GLY A 60 -9.24 7.46 -5.08
N GLN A 61 -10.32 7.23 -5.81
CA GLN A 61 -10.91 8.24 -6.72
C GLN A 61 -11.26 9.56 -6.02
N ILE A 62 -11.79 9.47 -4.80
CA ILE A 62 -12.23 10.62 -3.99
C ILE A 62 -11.32 10.86 -2.78
N TYR A 63 -10.23 10.09 -2.65
CA TYR A 63 -9.35 10.11 -1.49
C TYR A 63 -8.05 10.84 -1.79
N GLN A 64 -7.44 11.46 -0.79
CA GLN A 64 -6.09 11.97 -0.94
C GLN A 64 -5.11 10.81 -1.21
N PRO A 65 -4.22 10.93 -2.21
CA PRO A 65 -3.18 9.94 -2.41
C PRO A 65 -2.27 9.85 -1.19
N ILE A 66 -2.00 8.64 -0.74
CA ILE A 66 -1.07 8.36 0.34
C ILE A 66 0.07 7.50 -0.19
N CYS A 67 1.29 7.75 0.27
CA CYS A 67 2.45 6.92 0.02
C CYS A 67 3.26 6.75 1.30
N PHE A 68 3.60 5.50 1.65
CA PHE A 68 4.36 5.18 2.86
C PHE A 68 5.49 4.18 2.57
N GLN A 69 6.51 4.20 3.42
CA GLN A 69 7.59 3.23 3.38
C GLN A 69 7.05 1.88 3.88
N VAL A 70 7.39 0.81 3.16
CA VAL A 70 7.14 -0.53 3.68
C VAL A 70 8.29 -0.86 4.64
N THR A 71 7.96 -1.10 5.90
CA THR A 71 8.90 -1.43 6.97
C THR A 71 8.72 -2.88 7.42
N ASP A 72 9.72 -3.44 8.08
CA ASP A 72 9.59 -4.72 8.78
C ASP A 72 8.77 -4.58 10.09
N ASP A 73 8.64 -5.69 10.82
CA ASP A 73 7.86 -5.78 12.07
C ASP A 73 8.40 -4.88 13.20
N GLU A 74 9.67 -4.44 13.11
CA GLU A 74 10.30 -3.50 14.05
C GLU A 74 10.14 -2.04 13.60
N GLY A 75 9.46 -1.81 12.47
CA GLY A 75 9.29 -0.48 11.88
C GLY A 75 10.52 0.01 11.14
N ALA A 76 11.51 -0.85 10.87
CA ALA A 76 12.73 -0.46 10.17
C ALA A 76 12.55 -0.52 8.65
N TRP A 77 13.08 0.48 7.95
CA TRP A 77 13.03 0.56 6.49
C TRP A 77 14.18 -0.24 5.87
N ASN A 78 13.96 -1.55 5.77
CA ASN A 78 14.94 -2.53 5.29
C ASN A 78 14.56 -3.10 3.91
N PRO A 79 15.53 -3.67 3.16
CA PRO A 79 15.23 -4.38 1.93
C PRO A 79 14.29 -5.56 2.21
N ILE A 80 13.36 -5.82 1.29
CA ILE A 80 12.40 -6.91 1.42
C ILE A 80 13.16 -8.25 1.45
N PRO A 81 13.00 -9.08 2.49
CA PRO A 81 13.70 -10.35 2.60
C PRO A 81 13.21 -11.36 1.54
N PRO A 82 14.07 -12.28 1.09
CA PRO A 82 13.72 -13.30 0.09
C PRO A 82 12.75 -14.37 0.61
N GLU A 83 12.73 -14.59 1.94
CA GLU A 83 11.87 -15.59 2.56
C GLU A 83 10.46 -15.02 2.79
N GLY A 84 9.43 -15.80 2.46
CA GLY A 84 8.02 -15.44 2.32
C GLY A 84 7.30 -14.94 3.59
N ARG A 85 7.91 -14.02 4.33
CA ARG A 85 7.23 -13.20 5.32
C ARG A 85 6.23 -12.32 4.60
N ARG A 86 4.96 -12.47 4.97
CA ARG A 86 3.89 -11.55 4.61
C ARG A 86 4.22 -10.22 5.26
N VAL A 87 4.64 -9.24 4.48
CA VAL A 87 4.68 -7.88 5.00
C VAL A 87 3.23 -7.44 5.10
N ARG A 88 2.73 -7.34 6.33
CA ARG A 88 1.33 -6.99 6.59
C ARG A 88 1.26 -5.51 6.92
N VAL A 89 0.56 -4.77 6.06
CA VAL A 89 0.12 -3.41 6.39
C VAL A 89 -1.24 -3.54 7.07
N GLU A 90 -1.28 -3.42 8.40
CA GLU A 90 -2.49 -3.69 9.18
C GLU A 90 -3.67 -2.78 8.84
N SER A 91 -3.41 -1.50 8.55
CA SER A 91 -4.40 -0.59 7.99
C SER A 91 -3.74 0.65 7.40
N VAL A 92 -4.14 1.03 6.19
CA VAL A 92 -3.86 2.37 5.64
C VAL A 92 -5.11 3.21 5.83
N LYS A 93 -5.01 4.23 6.69
CA LYS A 93 -6.10 5.20 6.92
C LYS A 93 -5.95 6.38 5.97
N VAL A 94 -7.03 6.73 5.28
CA VAL A 94 -7.03 7.80 4.28
C VAL A 94 -8.25 8.69 4.46
N THR A 95 -8.04 10.01 4.34
CA THR A 95 -9.09 11.02 4.35
C THR A 95 -9.52 11.37 2.92
N LEU A 96 -10.76 11.83 2.78
CA LEU A 96 -11.28 12.35 1.52
C LEU A 96 -10.43 13.53 1.01
N ALA A 97 -10.35 13.65 -0.32
CA ALA A 97 -9.81 14.83 -0.96
C ALA A 97 -10.71 16.05 -0.69
N PRO A 98 -10.13 17.25 -0.51
CA PRO A 98 -10.93 18.46 -0.48
C PRO A 98 -11.71 18.57 -1.78
N ALA A 99 -12.96 19.01 -1.70
CA ALA A 99 -13.78 19.27 -2.87
C ALA A 99 -13.06 20.31 -3.74
N VAL A 100 -12.92 20.01 -5.04
CA VAL A 100 -12.43 20.99 -6.02
C VAL A 100 -13.61 21.88 -6.35
N GLU A 101 -13.57 23.15 -5.92
CA GLU A 101 -14.50 24.20 -6.34
C GLU A 101 -14.32 24.58 -7.83
#